data_AF-A0A1V6N0D6-F1
#
_entry.id   AF-A0A1V6N0D6-F1
#
_cell.length_a   1.000
_cell.length_b   1.000
_cell.length_c   1.000
_cell.angle_alpha   90.00
_cell.angle_beta   90.00
_cell.angle_gamma   90.00
#
_symmetry.space_group_name_H-M   'P 1'
#
loop_
_entity.id
_entity.type
_entity.pdbx_description
1 polymer ?
#
loop_
_entity_poly.entity_id
_entity_poly.type
_entity_poly.pdbx_seq_one_letter_code
_entity_poly.pdbx_strand_id
1 'polypeptide(L)'
;MGYKVFVIPGSTFVKKIVKNNEFESVLGVACYEDLNLTMMKLADFSPQGVLLSRTGCFKTKVDVKTVLDKIGYKENNSEENESFSYYKDFDVGCTDKKHKMN
;
A
#
# COMPACT_ATOMS: atom_id res chain seq x y z
N MET A 1 -9.64 7.93 -13.33
CA MET A 1 -9.41 7.19 -12.07
C MET A 1 -9.07 8.22 -11.00
N GLY A 2 -9.95 8.40 -10.02
CA GLY A 2 -9.82 9.45 -9.01
C GLY A 2 -9.63 8.87 -7.62
N TYR A 3 -8.42 8.42 -7.28
CA TYR A 3 -8.06 8.00 -5.94
C TYR A 3 -6.90 8.85 -5.41
N LYS A 4 -6.85 9.04 -4.09
CA LYS A 4 -5.72 9.70 -3.41
C LYS A 4 -4.92 8.63 -2.67
N VAL A 5 -3.60 8.64 -2.84
CA VAL A 5 -2.69 7.72 -2.14
C VAL A 5 -2.03 8.47 -0.99
N PHE A 6 -2.04 7.87 0.18
CA PHE A 6 -1.36 8.39 1.37
C PHE A 6 -0.38 7.34 1.89
N VAL A 7 0.90 7.69 1.95
CA VAL A 7 1.93 6.88 2.61
C VAL A 7 2.22 7.54 3.96
N ILE A 8 1.93 6.82 5.04
CA ILE A 8 2.05 7.33 6.41
C ILE A 8 2.89 6.37 7.27
N PRO A 9 3.61 6.88 8.28
CA PRO A 9 4.48 6.05 9.12
C PRO A 9 3.73 5.09 10.03
N GLY A 10 2.43 5.31 10.26
CA GLY A 10 1.60 4.43 11.08
C GLY A 10 0.14 4.88 11.16
N SER A 11 -0.71 3.98 11.68
CA SER A 11 -2.17 4.15 11.73
C SER A 11 -2.68 5.38 12.52
N THR A 12 -1.84 6.01 13.33
CA THR A 12 -2.21 7.20 14.13
C THR A 12 -2.55 8.42 13.26
N PHE A 13 -1.99 8.52 12.06
CA PHE A 13 -2.21 9.63 11.13
C PHE A 13 -3.53 9.53 10.36
N VAL A 14 -4.15 8.35 10.31
CA VAL A 14 -5.39 8.10 9.56
C VAL A 14 -6.51 9.06 9.96
N LYS A 15 -6.66 9.33 11.27
CA LYS A 15 -7.69 10.26 11.78
C LYS A 15 -7.55 11.67 11.20
N LYS A 16 -6.31 12.14 10.98
CA LYS A 16 -6.06 13.47 10.41
C LYS A 16 -6.39 13.50 8.92
N ILE A 17 -6.09 12.41 8.21
CA ILE A 17 -6.39 12.29 6.78
C ILE A 17 -7.90 12.31 6.54
N VAL A 18 -8.65 11.50 7.28
CA VAL A 18 -10.12 11.40 7.19
C VAL A 18 -10.80 12.72 7.53
N LYS A 19 -10.29 13.50 8.49
CA LYS A 19 -10.86 14.80 8.84
C LYS A 19 -10.65 15.88 7.78
N ASN A 20 -9.57 15.77 7.00
CA ASN A 20 -9.15 16.82 6.07
C ASN A 20 -9.50 16.49 4.60
N ASN A 21 -10.19 15.37 4.36
CA ASN A 21 -10.53 14.90 3.03
C ASN A 21 -11.88 14.18 3.08
N GLU A 22 -12.61 14.26 1.99
CA GLU A 22 -13.83 13.48 1.79
C GLU A 22 -13.49 12.21 1.02
N PHE A 23 -13.96 11.08 1.52
CA PHE A 23 -13.80 9.76 0.90
C PHE A 23 -15.12 9.00 0.97
N GLU A 24 -15.48 8.29 -0.09
CA GLU A 24 -16.61 7.37 -0.10
C GLU A 24 -16.20 5.97 0.39
N SER A 25 -14.99 5.54 0.01
CA SER A 25 -14.42 4.26 0.39
C SER A 25 -12.92 4.36 0.65
N VAL A 26 -12.39 3.42 1.42
CA VAL A 26 -10.96 3.36 1.77
C VAL A 26 -10.40 1.96 1.59
N LEU A 27 -9.18 1.88 1.02
CA LEU A 27 -8.39 0.66 0.95
C LEU A 27 -7.12 0.83 1.79
N GLY A 28 -7.01 0.08 2.88
CA GLY A 28 -5.83 0.04 3.73
C GLY A 28 -4.84 -1.03 3.28
N VAL A 29 -3.56 -0.67 3.25
CA VAL A 29 -2.44 -1.61 3.02
C VAL A 29 -1.49 -1.51 4.21
N ALA A 30 -1.46 -2.51 5.08
CA ALA A 30 -0.69 -2.45 6.33
C ALA A 30 -0.39 -3.85 6.91
N CYS A 31 0.41 -3.90 7.99
CA CYS A 31 0.54 -5.08 8.82
C CYS A 31 -0.77 -5.36 9.57
N TYR A 32 -0.89 -6.55 10.17
CA TYR A 32 -2.13 -7.01 10.78
C TYR A 32 -2.65 -6.07 11.88
N GLU A 33 -1.77 -5.57 12.73
CA GLU A 33 -2.11 -4.72 13.88
C GLU A 33 -2.69 -3.38 13.44
N ASP A 34 -1.98 -2.71 12.52
CA ASP A 34 -2.42 -1.43 11.97
C ASP A 34 -3.66 -1.59 11.11
N LEU A 35 -3.76 -2.67 10.32
CA LEU A 35 -4.92 -2.91 9.47
C LEU A 35 -6.16 -3.14 10.33
N ASN A 36 -6.10 -4.02 11.34
CA ASN A 36 -7.21 -4.26 12.25
C ASN A 36 -7.68 -2.96 12.94
N LEU A 37 -6.73 -2.18 13.46
CA LEU A 37 -7.03 -0.92 14.15
C LEU A 37 -7.63 0.13 13.21
N THR A 38 -7.15 0.22 11.97
CA THR A 38 -7.63 1.21 10.99
C THR A 38 -8.98 0.83 10.43
N MET A 39 -9.21 -0.44 10.09
CA MET A 39 -10.50 -0.93 9.61
C MET A 39 -11.62 -0.63 10.62
N MET A 40 -11.39 -0.89 11.91
CA MET A 40 -12.36 -0.56 12.96
C MET A 40 -12.65 0.94 13.05
N LYS A 41 -11.62 1.79 12.93
CA LYS A 41 -11.76 3.26 12.98
C LYS A 41 -12.41 3.86 11.73
N LEU A 42 -12.40 3.12 10.63
CA LEU A 42 -12.89 3.56 9.32
C LEU A 42 -14.19 2.87 8.94
N ALA A 43 -14.89 2.23 9.88
CA ALA A 43 -16.09 1.44 9.62
C ALA A 43 -17.17 2.21 8.83
N ASP A 44 -17.26 3.53 9.02
CA ASP A 44 -18.21 4.40 8.33
C ASP A 44 -17.90 4.61 6.83
N PHE A 45 -16.70 4.22 6.36
CA PHE A 45 -16.19 4.45 5.01
C PHE A 45 -16.02 3.15 4.21
N SER A 46 -16.80 2.11 4.51
CA SER A 46 -16.75 0.80 3.83
C SER A 46 -15.32 0.29 3.60
N PRO A 47 -14.53 0.12 4.68
CA PRO A 47 -13.10 -0.05 4.57
C PRO A 47 -12.73 -1.46 4.10
N GLN A 48 -11.77 -1.55 3.20
CA GLN A 48 -11.19 -2.80 2.72
C GLN A 48 -9.70 -2.85 3.03
N GLY A 49 -9.16 -4.05 3.23
CA GLY A 49 -7.77 -4.24 3.62
C GLY A 49 -7.01 -5.22 2.75
N VAL A 50 -5.73 -4.93 2.52
CA VAL A 50 -4.73 -5.85 1.97
C VAL A 50 -3.57 -5.95 2.94
N LEU A 51 -3.23 -7.18 3.33
CA LEU A 51 -2.10 -7.43 4.22
C LEU A 51 -0.78 -7.35 3.45
N LEU A 52 0.26 -6.89 4.14
CA LEU A 52 1.62 -7.01 3.65
C LEU A 52 2.02 -8.49 3.54
N SER A 53 2.62 -8.87 2.41
CA SER A 53 3.24 -10.19 2.23
C SER A 53 4.53 -10.34 3.03
N ARG A 54 5.21 -9.22 3.31
CA ARG A 54 6.29 -9.12 4.29
C ARG A 54 6.04 -7.94 5.22
N THR A 55 5.77 -8.25 6.48
CA THR A 55 5.54 -7.26 7.55
C THR A 55 6.84 -6.65 8.07
N GLY A 56 6.71 -5.53 8.77
CA GLY A 56 7.81 -4.73 9.31
C GLY A 56 7.64 -3.25 8.99
N CYS A 57 8.52 -2.40 9.50
CA CYS A 57 8.57 -0.98 9.10
C CYS A 57 9.60 -0.70 8.01
N PHE A 58 10.39 -1.72 7.62
CA PHE A 58 11.48 -1.62 6.65
C PHE A 58 11.42 -2.76 5.64
N LYS A 59 11.70 -2.45 4.37
CA LYS A 59 11.67 -3.42 3.24
C LYS A 59 10.39 -4.28 3.25
N THR A 60 9.25 -3.64 3.51
CA THR A 60 7.94 -4.30 3.45
C THR A 60 7.63 -4.73 2.02
N LYS A 61 6.79 -5.74 1.89
CA LYS A 61 6.31 -6.20 0.59
C LYS A 61 4.80 -6.36 0.66
N VAL A 62 4.14 -6.11 -0.47
CA VAL A 62 2.72 -6.34 -0.68
C VAL A 62 2.55 -6.98 -2.04
N ASP A 63 1.54 -7.83 -2.19
CA ASP A 63 1.12 -8.30 -3.51
C ASP A 63 0.33 -7.18 -4.22
N VAL A 64 0.98 -6.57 -5.22
CA VAL A 64 0.41 -5.47 -6.00
C VAL A 64 -0.83 -5.92 -6.75
N LYS A 65 -0.87 -7.17 -7.24
CA LYS A 65 -2.03 -7.69 -7.96
C LYS A 65 -3.26 -7.69 -7.07
N THR A 66 -3.13 -8.18 -5.84
CA THR A 66 -4.22 -8.16 -4.85
C THR A 66 -4.72 -6.74 -4.58
N VAL A 67 -3.83 -5.74 -4.51
CA VAL A 67 -4.23 -4.33 -4.33
C VAL A 67 -5.02 -3.82 -5.54
N LEU A 68 -4.52 -4.08 -6.75
CA LEU A 68 -5.16 -3.67 -8.00
C LEU A 68 -6.53 -4.32 -8.19
N ASP A 69 -6.64 -5.62 -7.93
CA ASP A 69 -7.90 -6.35 -7.99
C ASP A 69 -8.93 -5.75 -7.00
N LYS A 70 -8.48 -5.33 -5.81
CA LYS A 70 -9.35 -4.78 -4.76
C LYS A 70 -9.90 -3.38 -5.08
N ILE A 71 -9.13 -2.57 -5.81
CA ILE A 71 -9.62 -1.28 -6.34
C ILE A 71 -10.45 -1.44 -7.62
N GLY A 72 -10.65 -2.67 -8.10
CA GLY A 72 -11.39 -2.94 -9.34
C GLY A 72 -10.63 -2.53 -10.60
N TYR A 73 -9.29 -2.46 -10.53
CA TYR A 73 -8.48 -2.23 -11.71
C TYR A 73 -8.65 -3.42 -12.66
N LYS A 74 -8.97 -3.14 -13.92
CA LYS A 74 -9.02 -4.13 -14.99
C LYS A 74 -7.93 -3.78 -15.98
N GLU A 75 -6.96 -4.67 -16.15
CA GLU A 75 -6.04 -4.57 -17.28
C GLU A 75 -6.84 -4.71 -18.57
N ASN A 76 -6.86 -3.64 -19.37
CA ASN A 76 -7.27 -3.78 -20.76
C ASN A 76 -6.09 -4.45 -21.47
N ASN A 77 -6.27 -5.69 -21.94
CA ASN A 77 -5.25 -6.47 -22.64
C ASN A 77 -4.91 -5.86 -24.01
N SER A 78 -4.20 -4.74 -24.01
CA SER A 78 -3.52 -4.17 -25.16
C SER A 78 -2.36 -3.33 -24.64
N GLU A 79 -1.14 -3.82 -24.86
CA GLU A 79 0.15 -3.25 -24.45
C GLU A 79 0.62 -3.61 -23.04
N GLU A 80 0.85 -4.91 -22.87
CA GLU A 80 1.73 -5.43 -21.82
C GLU A 80 3.14 -4.82 -21.97
N ASN A 81 3.75 -4.46 -20.84
CA ASN A 81 5.19 -4.36 -20.54
C ASN A 81 5.77 -2.99 -20.14
N GLU A 82 5.18 -1.83 -20.47
CA GLU A 82 5.88 -0.56 -20.17
C GLU A 82 5.65 -0.04 -18.74
N SER A 83 4.42 -0.16 -18.21
CA SER A 83 4.09 0.41 -16.89
C SER A 83 4.60 -0.41 -15.69
N PHE A 84 4.86 -1.71 -15.87
CA PHE A 84 5.44 -2.57 -14.82
C PHE A 84 6.98 -2.46 -14.77
N SER A 85 7.63 -2.06 -15.87
CA SER A 85 9.07 -1.77 -15.91
C SER A 85 9.41 -0.57 -15.02
N TYR A 86 8.58 0.48 -15.04
CA TYR A 86 8.78 1.67 -14.20
C TYR A 86 8.79 1.37 -12.69
N TYR A 87 8.06 0.34 -12.24
CA TYR A 87 8.10 -0.13 -10.85
C TYR A 87 9.24 -1.11 -10.56
N LYS A 88 9.88 -1.72 -11.57
CA LYS A 88 11.15 -2.45 -11.41
C LYS A 88 12.33 -1.50 -11.21
N ASP A 89 12.29 -0.30 -11.81
CA ASP A 89 13.33 0.72 -11.61
C ASP A 89 13.30 1.37 -10.22
N PHE A 90 12.22 1.17 -9.46
CA PHE A 90 12.22 1.36 -8.00
C PHE A 90 12.86 0.15 -7.31
N ASP A 91 14.03 -0.26 -7.80
CA ASP A 91 14.85 -1.29 -7.19
C ASP A 91 15.05 -0.89 -5.73
N VAL A 92 14.74 -1.84 -4.85
CA VAL A 92 14.81 -1.73 -3.40
C VAL A 92 16.21 -1.23 -3.04
N GLY A 93 16.32 0.08 -2.81
CA GLY A 93 17.50 0.77 -2.35
C GLY A 93 17.86 0.32 -0.93
N CYS A 94 18.42 -0.88 -0.84
CA CYS A 94 19.46 -1.22 0.12
C CYS A 94 20.12 -2.47 -0.45
N THR A 95 21.00 -2.26 -1.44
CA THR A 95 22.15 -3.14 -1.63
C THR A 95 22.83 -3.25 -0.27
N ASP A 96 22.80 -4.43 0.34
CA ASP A 96 23.59 -4.71 1.51
C ASP A 96 25.06 -4.54 1.08
N LYS A 97 25.66 -3.39 1.42
CA LYS A 97 27.12 -3.28 1.44
C LYS A 97 27.55 -4.32 2.47
N LYS A 98 27.99 -5.49 1.98
CA LYS A 98 28.74 -6.45 2.77
C LYS A 98 29.87 -5.66 3.42
N HIS A 99 29.73 -5.36 4.70
CA HIS A 99 30.85 -4.95 5.53
C HIS A 99 31.82 -6.12 5.46
N LYS A 100 32.93 -5.95 4.74
CA LYS A 100 34.09 -6.82 4.91
C LYS A 100 34.51 -6.65 6.36
N MET A 101 34.26 -7.67 7.17
CA MET A 101 35.01 -7.85 8.40
C MET A 101 36.44 -8.19 7.95
N ASN A 102 37.33 -7.20 8.05
CA ASN A 102 38.75 -7.47 8.26
C ASN A 102 38.97 -7.64 9.76
#